data_AF-A0A225W3S7-F1
#
_entry.id   AF-A0A225W3S7-F1
#
_cell.length_a   1.000
_cell.length_b   1.000
_cell.length_c   1.000
_cell.angle_alpha   90.00
_cell.angle_beta   90.00
_cell.angle_gamma   90.00
#
_symmetry.space_group_name_H-M   'P 1'
#
loop_
_entity.id
_entity.type
_entity.pdbx_description
1 polymer ?
#
loop_
_entity_poly.entity_id
_entity_poly.type
_entity_poly.pdbx_seq_one_letter_code
_entity_poly.pdbx_strand_id
1 'polypeptide(L)' 'MAVELKDLAPLLLKKERANGDVNPAVLTTVLRDGKHANDRRKELLKVIERHPVLSDRDMMFRNHTERY' A
#
# COMPACT_ATOMS: atom_id res chain seq x y z
N MET A 1 13.61 9.93 27.83
CA MET A 1 12.36 10.40 27.19
C MET A 1 11.59 9.18 26.73
N ALA A 2 10.32 9.06 27.09
CA ALA A 2 9.45 8.00 26.58
C ALA A 2 9.15 8.26 25.10
N VAL A 3 9.05 7.21 24.30
CA VAL A 3 8.65 7.31 22.88
C VAL A 3 7.14 7.49 22.83
N GLU A 4 6.67 8.54 22.16
CA GLU A 4 5.25 8.76 21.91
C GLU A 4 4.65 7.65 21.04
N LEU A 5 3.39 7.29 21.25
CA LEU A 5 2.74 6.18 20.52
C LEU A 5 2.81 6.33 18.99
N LYS A 6 2.68 7.56 18.49
CA LYS A 6 2.80 7.88 17.05
C LYS A 6 4.20 7.59 16.49
N ASP A 7 5.23 7.76 17.32
CA ASP A 7 6.63 7.55 16.97
C ASP A 7 7.05 6.08 17.19
N LEU A 8 6.29 5.37 18.05
CA LEU A 8 6.47 3.95 18.30
C LEU A 8 6.00 3.08 17.11
N ALA A 9 4.91 3.44 16.44
CA ALA A 9 4.33 2.62 15.38
C ALA A 9 5.29 2.34 14.19
N PRO A 10 6.03 3.33 13.64
CA PRO A 10 7.03 3.07 12.61
C PRO A 10 8.17 2.16 13.08
N LEU A 11 8.57 2.26 14.36
CA LEU A 11 9.64 1.44 14.95
C LEU A 11 9.21 -0.02 15.09
N LEU A 12 7.99 -0.27 15.55
CA LEU A 12 7.42 -1.61 15.62
C LEU A 12 7.28 -2.22 14.22
N LEU A 13 6.77 -1.45 13.25
CA LEU A 13 6.67 -1.92 11.87
C LEU A 13 8.05 -2.29 11.29
N LYS A 14 9.10 -1.52 11.59
CA LYS A 14 10.47 -1.83 11.18
C LYS A 14 10.96 -3.14 11.81
N LYS A 15 10.69 -3.34 13.10
CA LYS A 15 11.03 -4.57 13.82
C LYS A 15 10.36 -5.80 13.19
N GLU A 16 9.05 -5.73 12.96
CA GLU A 16 8.31 -6.84 12.34
C GLU A 16 8.81 -7.15 10.92
N ARG A 17 9.15 -6.12 10.13
CA ARG A 17 9.73 -6.32 8.78
C ARG A 17 11.12 -6.95 8.80
N ALA A 18 11.90 -6.76 9.86
CA ALA A 18 13.24 -7.34 9.99
C ALA A 18 13.22 -8.84 10.31
N ASN A 19 12.15 -9.32 10.96
CA ASN A 19 12.00 -10.72 11.39
C ASN A 19 11.31 -11.61 10.35
N GLY A 20 11.06 -11.11 9.13
CA GLY A 20 10.38 -11.88 8.10
C GLY A 20 11.32 -12.84 7.38
N ASP A 21 11.03 -14.14 7.44
CA ASP A 21 11.80 -15.18 6.72
C ASP A 21 11.48 -15.26 5.22
N VAL A 22 10.43 -14.56 4.78
CA VAL A 22 9.93 -14.61 3.40
C VAL A 22 10.31 -13.34 2.66
N ASN A 23 10.90 -13.48 1.47
CA ASN A 23 11.15 -12.35 0.58
C ASN A 23 9.83 -11.84 -0.03
N PRO A 24 9.34 -10.64 0.33
CA PRO A 24 8.05 -10.15 -0.16
C PRO A 24 8.04 -9.89 -1.68
N ALA A 25 9.18 -9.57 -2.28
CA ALA A 25 9.26 -9.35 -3.73
C ALA A 25 9.03 -10.66 -4.51
N VAL A 26 9.53 -11.78 -3.98
CA VAL A 26 9.30 -13.12 -4.53
C VAL A 26 7.87 -13.56 -4.26
N LEU A 27 7.40 -13.45 -3.01
CA LEU A 27 6.03 -13.85 -2.65
C LEU A 27 4.98 -13.09 -3.46
N THR A 28 5.12 -11.77 -3.61
CA THR A 28 4.17 -10.97 -4.41
C THR A 28 4.18 -11.34 -5.89
N THR A 29 5.30 -11.86 -6.40
CA THR A 29 5.38 -12.37 -7.77
C THR A 29 4.62 -13.69 -7.91
N VAL A 30 4.78 -14.60 -6.94
CA VAL A 30 4.04 -15.88 -6.91
C VAL A 30 2.53 -15.65 -6.80
N LEU A 31 2.10 -14.75 -5.91
CA LEU A 31 0.69 -14.45 -5.69
C LEU A 31 0.01 -13.66 -6.82
N ARG A 32 0.77 -13.18 -7.81
CA ARG A 32 0.27 -12.31 -8.89
C ARG A 32 0.57 -12.89 -10.26
N ASP A 33 0.49 -14.22 -10.36
CA ASP A 33 0.60 -14.95 -11.62
C ASP A 33 1.94 -14.74 -12.34
N GLY A 34 3.01 -14.52 -11.56
CA GLY A 34 4.36 -14.35 -12.05
C GLY A 34 4.80 -12.90 -12.23
N LYS A 35 6.08 -12.74 -12.63
CA LYS A 35 6.78 -11.45 -12.55
C LYS A 35 6.16 -10.40 -13.46
N HIS A 36 5.87 -10.79 -14.70
CA HIS A 36 5.32 -9.89 -15.70
C HIS A 36 3.94 -9.33 -15.32
N ALA A 37 3.05 -10.18 -14.80
CA ALA A 37 1.73 -9.75 -14.34
C ALA A 37 1.83 -8.84 -13.10
N ASN A 38 2.71 -9.14 -12.15
CA ASN A 38 2.97 -8.28 -11.00
C ASN A 38 3.58 -6.92 -11.41
N ASP A 39 4.49 -6.90 -12.37
CA ASP A 39 5.12 -5.67 -12.87
C ASP A 39 4.09 -4.78 -13.59
N ARG A 40 3.29 -5.35 -14.50
CA ARG A 40 2.19 -4.63 -15.16
C ARG A 40 1.18 -4.08 -14.14
N ARG A 41 0.84 -4.85 -13.11
CA ARG A 41 -0.01 -4.37 -12.00
C ARG A 41 0.61 -3.16 -11.30
N LYS A 42 1.91 -3.19 -10.99
CA LYS A 42 2.62 -2.07 -10.34
C LYS A 42 2.64 -0.82 -11.24
N GLU A 43 2.79 -0.99 -12.54
CA GLU A 43 2.69 0.11 -13.50
C GLU A 43 1.31 0.75 -13.49
N LEU A 44 0.24 -0.05 -13.57
CA LEU A 44 -1.13 0.45 -13.52
C LEU A 44 -1.45 1.18 -12.21
N LEU A 45 -0.95 0.67 -11.07
CA LEU A 45 -1.08 1.38 -9.79
C LEU A 45 -0.45 2.77 -9.82
N LYS A 46 0.76 2.91 -10.41
CA LYS A 46 1.42 4.22 -10.56
C LYS A 46 0.65 5.17 -11.47
N VAL A 47 -0.01 4.64 -12.50
CA VAL A 47 -0.88 5.46 -13.39
C VAL A 47 -2.06 6.01 -12.59
N ILE A 48 -2.72 5.16 -11.80
CA ILE A 48 -3.86 5.56 -10.94
C ILE A 48 -3.43 6.57 -9.89
N GLU A 49 -2.31 6.34 -9.20
CA GLU A 49 -1.78 7.24 -8.16
C GLU A 49 -1.48 8.66 -8.67
N ARG A 50 -1.13 8.80 -9.95
CA ARG A 50 -0.83 10.10 -10.58
C ARG A 50 -2.03 10.72 -11.28
N HIS A 51 -3.14 10.01 -11.40
CA HIS A 51 -4.30 10.49 -12.14
C HIS A 51 -5.12 11.45 -11.27
N PRO A 52 -5.40 12.68 -11.72
CA PRO A 52 -5.94 13.76 -10.88
C PRO A 52 -7.28 13.45 -10.20
N VAL A 53 -8.06 12.54 -10.79
CA VAL A 53 -9.36 12.11 -10.27
C VAL A 53 -9.28 10.75 -9.59
N LEU A 54 -8.46 9.82 -10.11
CA LEU A 54 -8.48 8.43 -9.64
C LEU A 54 -7.49 8.22 -8.47
N SER A 55 -6.58 9.17 -8.26
CA SER A 55 -5.71 9.20 -7.08
C SER A 55 -6.50 9.49 -5.80
N ASP A 56 -7.64 10.17 -5.92
CA ASP A 56 -8.50 10.47 -4.79
C ASP A 56 -9.37 9.26 -4.44
N ARG A 57 -8.95 8.53 -3.41
CA ARG A 57 -9.69 7.37 -2.88
C ARG A 57 -11.00 7.77 -2.19
N ASP A 58 -11.11 9.01 -1.75
CA ASP A 58 -12.28 9.51 -1.04
C ASP A 58 -13.37 9.99 -2.01
N MET A 59 -13.06 10.11 -3.31
CA MET A 59 -14.02 10.48 -4.35
C MET A 59 -15.30 9.63 -4.32
N MET A 60 -15.18 8.33 -4.12
CA MET A 60 -16.34 7.42 -4.06
C MET A 60 -17.18 7.62 -2.79
N PHE A 61 -16.56 8.05 -1.69
CA PHE A 61 -17.24 8.26 -0.41
C PHE A 61 -17.88 9.65 -0.31
N ARG A 62 -17.31 10.67 -0.97
CA ARG A 62 -17.88 12.03 -1.03
C ARG A 62 -19.32 12.04 -1.53
N ASN A 63 -19.67 11.22 -2.52
CA ASN A 63 -21.06 11.14 -3.01
C ASN A 63 -22.03 10.59 -1.94
N HIS A 64 -21.55 9.74 -1.02
CA HIS A 64 -22.36 9.17 0.04
C HIS A 64 -22.56 10.13 1.22
N THR A 65 -21.51 10.88 1.62
CA THR A 65 -21.57 11.89 2.69
C THR A 65 -22.16 13.23 2.26
N GLU A 66 -22.20 13.55 0.97
CA GLU A 66 -22.82 14.80 0.48
C GLU A 66 -24.32 14.64 0.17
N ARG A 67 -24.84 13.40 0.09
CA ARG A 67 -26.24 13.11 -0.23
C ARG A 67 -27.10 12.63 0.94
N TYR A 68 -26.48 12.23 2.05
CA TYR A 68 -27.13 11.72 3.26
C TYR A 68 -26.51 12.39 4.49
#